data_AF-A0A066U7M1-F1
#
_entry.id   AF-A0A066U7M1-F1
#
_cell.length_a   1.000
_cell.length_b   1.000
_cell.length_c   1.000
_cell.angle_alpha   90.00
_cell.angle_beta   90.00
_cell.angle_gamma   90.00
#
_symmetry.space_group_name_H-M   'P 1'
#
loop_
_entity.id
_entity.type
_entity.pdbx_description
1 polymer ?
#
loop_
_entity_poly.entity_id
_entity_poly.type
_entity_poly.pdbx_seq_one_letter_code
_entity_poly.pdbx_strand_id
1 'polypeptide(L)'
;MAEAGVDVDVVHHSFQLDPSFPRGTSRPTREVLAEKYGRTLEEADAMEAQMEQRAAADGLEYHLDGVHMGNTVDGHRLVHLAAEHGIADAVVDRFYAAHFTERRSLFDHDSLVSLAAEAGLDASEARAVLESDAYEAEVAADGEQARALGASGVPFFVIDRRYGVAGAQSPEVFAQVLKRVSDDAAAG
;
A
#
# COMPACT_ATOMS: atom_id res chain seq x y z
N MET A 1 1.06 19.29 -1.83
CA MET A 1 2.28 19.92 -1.25
C MET A 1 2.97 20.76 -2.33
N ALA A 2 2.63 22.04 -2.39
CA ALA A 2 2.99 22.96 -3.49
C ALA A 2 4.25 23.80 -3.16
N GLU A 3 5.40 23.16 -2.89
CA GLU A 3 6.66 23.89 -2.63
C GLU A 3 7.73 23.77 -3.74
N ALA A 4 7.47 23.07 -4.84
CA ALA A 4 8.44 22.94 -5.95
C ALA A 4 8.06 23.68 -7.24
N GLY A 5 6.85 24.23 -7.37
CA GLY A 5 6.39 24.82 -8.65
C GLY A 5 6.27 23.80 -9.80
N VAL A 6 6.18 22.51 -9.47
CA VAL A 6 6.05 21.39 -10.40
C VAL A 6 4.65 20.79 -10.21
N ASP A 7 3.96 20.55 -11.32
CA ASP A 7 2.71 19.79 -11.32
C ASP A 7 3.04 18.29 -11.18
N VAL A 8 2.42 17.62 -10.21
CA VAL A 8 2.75 16.24 -9.87
C VAL A 8 1.47 15.43 -9.82
N ASP A 9 1.36 14.49 -10.76
CA ASP A 9 0.34 13.45 -10.74
C ASP A 9 0.86 12.24 -9.96
N VAL A 10 0.11 11.82 -8.95
CA VAL A 10 0.40 10.62 -8.17
C VAL A 10 -0.51 9.49 -8.65
N VAL A 11 0.09 8.34 -8.96
CA VAL A 11 -0.63 7.13 -9.36
C VAL A 11 -0.23 5.99 -8.43
N HIS A 12 -1.22 5.40 -7.76
CA HIS A 12 -1.01 4.21 -6.94
C HIS A 12 -0.90 2.97 -7.82
N HIS A 13 0.12 2.15 -7.56
CA HIS A 13 0.32 0.86 -8.21
C HIS A 13 0.27 -0.27 -7.20
N SER A 14 -0.29 -1.40 -7.62
CA SER A 14 -0.47 -2.57 -6.77
C SER A 14 0.83 -3.36 -6.57
N PHE A 15 1.11 -3.75 -5.33
CA PHE A 15 2.24 -4.62 -5.01
C PHE A 15 1.96 -5.46 -3.77
N GLN A 16 1.89 -6.78 -3.96
CA GLN A 16 1.72 -7.72 -2.86
C GLN A 16 3.09 -8.15 -2.32
N LEU A 17 3.32 -7.90 -1.02
CA LEU A 17 4.51 -8.40 -0.31
C LEU A 17 4.59 -9.93 -0.30
N ASP A 18 3.43 -10.58 -0.20
CA ASP A 18 3.32 -12.03 -0.27
C ASP A 18 2.04 -12.43 -1.02
N PRO A 19 2.11 -12.60 -2.35
CA PRO A 19 0.97 -13.06 -3.14
C PRO A 19 0.63 -14.54 -2.91
N SER A 20 1.44 -15.29 -2.15
CA SER A 20 1.20 -16.72 -1.89
C SER A 20 0.18 -16.97 -0.78
N PHE A 21 -0.15 -15.96 0.03
CA PHE A 21 -1.25 -16.07 0.99
C PHE A 21 -2.54 -16.47 0.27
N PRO A 22 -3.27 -17.49 0.74
CA PRO A 22 -4.57 -17.82 0.15
C PRO A 22 -5.55 -16.64 0.27
N ARG A 23 -6.31 -16.38 -0.79
CA ARG A 23 -7.35 -15.34 -0.81
C ARG A 23 -8.40 -15.61 0.28
N GLY A 24 -8.88 -14.54 0.93
CA GLY A 24 -9.86 -14.66 2.03
C GLY A 24 -9.28 -15.22 3.33
N THR A 25 -7.95 -15.36 3.44
CA THR A 25 -7.31 -15.85 4.67
C THR A 25 -6.36 -14.80 5.24
N SER A 26 -6.24 -14.83 6.57
CA SER A 26 -5.31 -14.00 7.32
C SER A 26 -4.77 -14.76 8.53
N ARG A 27 -3.61 -14.34 9.02
CA ARG A 27 -2.94 -14.89 10.20
C ARG A 27 -2.46 -13.75 11.10
N PRO A 28 -2.34 -13.95 12.42
CA PRO A 28 -1.76 -12.94 13.29
C PRO A 28 -0.36 -12.52 12.79
N THR A 29 -0.13 -11.22 12.65
CA THR A 29 1.11 -10.69 12.06
C THR A 29 2.34 -11.19 12.80
N ARG A 30 2.33 -11.19 14.14
CA ARG A 30 3.40 -11.76 14.98
C ARG A 30 3.81 -13.19 14.61
N GLU A 31 2.85 -14.05 14.27
CA GLU A 31 3.14 -15.44 13.90
C GLU A 31 3.82 -15.51 12.54
N VAL A 32 3.31 -14.72 11.58
CA VAL A 32 3.87 -14.63 10.23
C VAL A 32 5.30 -14.06 10.27
N LEU A 33 5.54 -13.02 11.07
CA LEU A 33 6.87 -12.42 11.25
C LEU A 33 7.84 -13.39 11.92
N ALA A 34 7.41 -14.08 12.98
CA ALA A 34 8.22 -15.08 13.67
C ALA A 34 8.65 -16.21 12.73
N GLU A 35 7.71 -16.76 11.95
CA GLU A 35 7.97 -17.81 10.96
C GLU A 35 8.89 -17.32 9.84
N LYS A 36 8.57 -16.17 9.24
CA LYS A 36 9.30 -15.60 8.10
C LYS A 36 10.76 -15.26 8.42
N TYR A 37 11.04 -14.78 9.63
CA TYR A 37 12.37 -14.32 10.02
C TYR A 37 13.10 -15.29 10.97
N GLY A 38 12.50 -16.44 11.30
CA GLY A 38 13.08 -17.40 12.23
C GLY A 38 13.29 -16.82 13.63
N ARG A 39 12.29 -16.08 14.13
CA ARG A 39 12.32 -15.36 15.41
C ARG A 39 11.31 -15.96 16.39
N THR A 40 11.48 -15.64 17.67
CA THR A 40 10.46 -15.94 18.68
C THR A 40 9.25 -14.99 18.54
N LEU A 41 8.11 -15.35 19.12
CA LEU A 41 6.93 -14.48 19.12
C LEU A 41 7.20 -13.15 19.85
N GLU A 42 7.99 -13.17 20.93
CA GLU A 42 8.36 -11.97 21.69
C GLU A 42 9.25 -11.02 20.87
N GLU A 43 10.15 -11.58 20.06
CA GLU A 43 10.95 -10.79 19.11
C GLU A 43 10.08 -10.20 17.98
N ALA A 44 9.06 -10.92 17.51
CA ALA A 44 8.11 -10.40 16.53
C ALA A 44 7.27 -9.26 17.10
N ASP A 45 6.77 -9.40 18.34
CA ASP A 45 6.04 -8.34 19.04
C ASP A 45 6.94 -7.09 19.20
N ALA A 46 8.23 -7.27 19.49
CA ALA A 46 9.18 -6.16 19.57
C ALA A 46 9.43 -5.49 18.20
N MET A 47 9.36 -6.22 17.09
CA MET A 47 9.44 -5.65 15.74
C MET A 47 8.23 -4.76 15.42
N GLU A 48 7.02 -5.20 15.79
CA GLU A 48 5.80 -4.40 15.63
C GLU A 48 5.86 -3.13 16.50
N ALA A 49 6.26 -3.24 17.77
CA ALA A 49 6.43 -2.08 18.65
C ALA A 49 7.48 -1.08 18.12
N GLN A 50 8.56 -1.56 17.50
CA GLN A 50 9.53 -0.67 16.84
C GLN A 50 8.93 0.05 15.63
N MET A 51 8.02 -0.59 14.90
CA MET A 51 7.33 0.02 13.77
C MET A 51 6.36 1.12 14.23
N GLU A 52 5.62 0.88 15.31
CA GLU A 52 4.76 1.90 15.94
C GLU A 52 5.57 3.13 16.38
N GLN A 53 6.73 2.92 17.00
CA GLN A 53 7.61 4.04 17.42
C GLN A 53 8.12 4.87 16.24
N ARG A 54 8.44 4.22 15.12
CA ARG A 54 8.86 4.90 13.89
C ARG A 54 7.72 5.69 13.28
N ALA A 55 6.53 5.10 13.18
CA ALA A 55 5.33 5.77 12.69
C ALA A 55 5.01 7.02 13.54
N ALA A 56 5.11 6.90 14.87
CA ALA A 56 4.88 8.02 15.79
C ALA A 56 5.89 9.17 15.62
N ALA A 57 7.14 8.87 15.25
CA ALA A 57 8.14 9.90 14.95
C ALA A 57 7.78 10.74 13.72
N ASP A 58 7.00 10.16 12.80
CA ASP A 58 6.47 10.82 11.61
C ASP A 58 5.04 11.36 11.82
N GLY A 59 4.53 11.34 13.07
CA GLY A 59 3.21 11.84 13.44
C GLY A 59 2.04 10.90 13.09
N LEU A 60 2.32 9.63 12.78
CA LEU A 60 1.32 8.61 12.47
C LEU A 60 1.00 7.76 13.71
N GLU A 61 -0.29 7.56 13.97
CA GLU A 61 -0.76 6.71 15.07
C GLU A 61 -1.02 5.29 14.58
N TYR A 62 -0.16 4.35 14.97
CA TYR A 62 -0.27 2.93 14.65
C TYR A 62 -0.61 2.10 15.89
N HIS A 63 -1.41 1.06 15.68
CA HIS A 63 -1.89 0.08 16.66
C HIS A 63 -1.76 -1.33 16.06
N LEU A 64 -0.54 -1.85 16.04
CA LEU A 64 -0.17 -3.10 15.38
C LEU A 64 -0.39 -4.32 16.26
N ASP A 65 -0.49 -4.16 17.57
CA ASP A 65 -0.84 -5.28 18.45
C ASP A 65 -2.17 -5.93 18.00
N GLY A 66 -2.13 -7.23 17.75
CA GLY A 66 -3.29 -8.02 17.32
C GLY A 66 -3.70 -7.85 15.85
N VAL A 67 -2.92 -7.13 15.02
CA VAL A 67 -3.22 -7.04 13.58
C VAL A 67 -2.92 -8.36 12.86
N HIS A 68 -3.56 -8.54 11.71
CA HIS A 68 -3.42 -9.73 10.88
C HIS A 68 -2.73 -9.39 9.56
N MET A 69 -1.97 -10.34 9.02
CA MET A 69 -1.43 -10.31 7.67
C MET A 69 -2.17 -11.34 6.81
N GLY A 70 -2.49 -10.98 5.57
CA GLY A 70 -3.24 -11.83 4.65
C GLY A 70 -3.08 -11.39 3.21
N ASN A 71 -3.82 -12.04 2.31
CA ASN A 71 -3.78 -11.69 0.89
C ASN A 71 -4.49 -10.34 0.64
N THR A 72 -3.79 -9.41 0.01
CA THR A 72 -4.29 -8.05 -0.29
C THR A 72 -4.82 -7.86 -1.72
N VAL A 73 -4.91 -8.91 -2.54
CA VAL A 73 -5.32 -8.81 -3.95
C VAL A 73 -6.66 -8.12 -4.09
N ASP A 74 -7.62 -8.43 -3.23
CA ASP A 74 -8.96 -7.84 -3.26
C ASP A 74 -8.97 -6.35 -2.89
N GLY A 75 -8.15 -5.95 -1.92
CA GLY A 75 -7.93 -4.54 -1.62
C GLY A 75 -7.34 -3.80 -2.82
N HIS A 76 -6.33 -4.38 -3.48
CA HIS A 76 -5.73 -3.81 -4.68
C HIS A 76 -6.72 -3.68 -5.84
N ARG A 77 -7.56 -4.69 -6.07
CA ARG A 77 -8.62 -4.65 -7.10
C ARG A 77 -9.60 -3.50 -6.88
N LEU A 78 -9.98 -3.25 -5.63
CA LEU A 78 -10.83 -2.09 -5.30
C LEU A 78 -10.11 -0.74 -5.49
N VAL A 79 -8.79 -0.68 -5.29
CA VAL A 79 -8.00 0.52 -5.61
C VAL A 79 -7.97 0.79 -7.11
N HIS A 80 -7.89 -0.24 -7.96
CA HIS A 80 -8.01 -0.07 -9.41
C HIS A 80 -9.40 0.45 -9.81
N LEU A 81 -10.47 -0.12 -9.26
CA LEU A 81 -11.82 0.42 -9.47
C LEU A 81 -11.89 1.89 -9.04
N ALA A 82 -11.41 2.22 -7.83
CA ALA A 82 -11.39 3.58 -7.30
C ALA A 82 -10.60 4.58 -8.16
N ALA A 83 -9.56 4.11 -8.86
CA ALA A 83 -8.80 4.94 -9.79
C ALA A 83 -9.63 5.39 -11.00
N GLU A 84 -10.56 4.56 -11.50
CA GLU A 84 -11.48 4.94 -12.59
C GLU A 84 -12.42 6.09 -12.18
N HIS A 85 -12.68 6.23 -10.89
CA HIS A 85 -13.50 7.28 -10.31
C HIS A 85 -12.68 8.47 -9.76
N GLY A 86 -11.35 8.44 -9.87
CA GLY A 86 -10.47 9.50 -9.37
C GLY A 86 -10.40 9.59 -7.83
N ILE A 87 -10.70 8.50 -7.12
CA ILE A 87 -10.72 8.44 -5.64
C ILE A 87 -9.79 7.35 -5.08
N ALA A 88 -8.80 6.91 -5.85
CA ALA A 88 -7.83 5.90 -5.42
C ALA A 88 -7.13 6.28 -4.10
N ASP A 89 -6.64 7.53 -3.98
CA ASP A 89 -5.97 8.03 -2.78
C ASP A 89 -6.86 7.89 -1.54
N ALA A 90 -8.14 8.27 -1.65
CA ALA A 90 -9.09 8.18 -0.55
C ALA A 90 -9.33 6.73 -0.10
N VAL A 91 -9.42 5.78 -1.04
CA VAL A 91 -9.58 4.36 -0.74
C VAL A 91 -8.31 3.77 -0.11
N VAL A 92 -7.13 4.13 -0.62
CA VAL A 92 -5.83 3.71 -0.06
C VAL A 92 -5.66 4.23 1.37
N ASP A 93 -5.90 5.52 1.61
CA ASP A 93 -5.80 6.12 2.94
C ASP A 93 -6.78 5.47 3.91
N ARG A 94 -8.01 5.18 3.45
CA ARG A 94 -9.01 4.49 4.26
C ARG A 94 -8.58 3.08 4.63
N PHE A 95 -8.01 2.32 3.71
CA PHE A 95 -7.49 0.97 3.99
C PHE A 95 -6.29 1.02 4.93
N TYR A 96 -5.39 1.99 4.81
CA TYR A 96 -4.31 2.18 5.76
C TYR A 96 -4.81 2.50 7.15
N ALA A 97 -5.76 3.44 7.30
CA ALA A 97 -6.36 3.75 8.59
C ALA A 97 -7.06 2.52 9.21
N ALA A 98 -7.81 1.77 8.40
CA ALA A 98 -8.47 0.53 8.84
C ALA A 98 -7.47 -0.46 9.43
N HIS A 99 -6.38 -0.72 8.72
CA HIS A 99 -5.42 -1.75 9.09
C HIS A 99 -4.48 -1.30 10.22
N PHE A 100 -3.86 -0.13 10.07
CA PHE A 100 -2.79 0.32 10.97
C PHE A 100 -3.29 1.04 12.21
N THR A 101 -4.49 1.63 12.21
CA THR A 101 -5.00 2.41 13.34
C THR A 101 -6.23 1.76 13.96
N GLU A 102 -7.18 1.29 13.15
CA GLU A 102 -8.49 0.84 13.64
C GLU A 102 -8.57 -0.67 13.93
N ARG A 103 -7.54 -1.45 13.56
CA ARG A 103 -7.51 -2.91 13.62
C ARG A 103 -8.70 -3.58 12.90
N ARG A 104 -9.20 -2.95 11.83
CA ARG A 104 -10.24 -3.51 10.97
C ARG A 104 -9.62 -4.44 9.93
N SER A 105 -10.37 -5.48 9.57
CA SER A 105 -9.95 -6.46 8.56
C SER A 105 -9.97 -5.85 7.16
N LEU A 106 -8.95 -6.20 6.36
CA LEU A 106 -8.91 -5.99 4.90
C LEU A 106 -9.00 -7.30 4.13
N PHE A 107 -9.30 -8.42 4.80
CA PHE A 107 -9.12 -9.77 4.26
C PHE A 107 -10.44 -10.50 3.99
N ASP A 108 -11.57 -9.83 4.21
CA ASP A 108 -12.91 -10.32 3.91
C ASP A 108 -13.70 -9.28 3.12
N HIS A 109 -14.63 -9.77 2.29
CA HIS A 109 -15.36 -8.91 1.34
C HIS A 109 -16.27 -7.90 2.03
N ASP A 110 -16.94 -8.27 3.11
CA ASP A 110 -17.87 -7.36 3.78
C ASP A 110 -17.14 -6.18 4.41
N SER A 111 -15.99 -6.42 5.04
CA SER A 111 -15.13 -5.35 5.56
C SER A 111 -14.60 -4.46 4.43
N LEU A 112 -14.10 -5.05 3.33
CA LEU A 112 -13.59 -4.29 2.18
C LEU A 112 -14.66 -3.42 1.51
N VAL A 113 -15.87 -3.95 1.30
CA VAL A 113 -17.00 -3.18 0.73
C VAL A 113 -17.37 -2.02 1.65
N SER A 114 -17.49 -2.27 2.96
CA SER A 114 -17.80 -1.21 3.92
C SER A 114 -16.74 -0.10 3.89
N LEU A 115 -15.46 -0.48 3.90
CA LEU A 115 -14.35 0.46 3.92
C LEU A 115 -14.26 1.26 2.62
N ALA A 116 -14.40 0.61 1.46
CA ALA A 116 -14.41 1.30 0.18
C ALA A 116 -15.58 2.28 0.07
N ALA A 117 -16.76 1.91 0.59
CA ALA A 117 -17.92 2.78 0.63
C ALA A 117 -17.73 4.00 1.56
N GLU A 118 -17.08 3.82 2.71
CA GLU A 118 -16.70 4.93 3.60
C GLU A 118 -15.76 5.95 2.90
N ALA A 119 -14.96 5.49 1.94
CA ALA A 119 -14.09 6.32 1.11
C ALA A 119 -14.77 6.91 -0.14
N GLY A 120 -16.06 6.62 -0.36
CA GLY A 120 -16.86 7.18 -1.45
C GLY A 120 -17.03 6.28 -2.68
N LEU A 121 -16.55 5.03 -2.64
CA LEU A 121 -16.81 4.06 -3.71
C LEU A 121 -18.23 3.49 -3.61
N ASP A 122 -18.87 3.18 -4.74
CA ASP A 122 -20.18 2.54 -4.68
C ASP A 122 -20.08 1.11 -4.11
N ALA A 123 -20.86 0.82 -3.07
CA ALA A 123 -20.79 -0.46 -2.37
C ALA A 123 -21.21 -1.65 -3.26
N SER A 124 -22.11 -1.42 -4.23
CA SER A 124 -22.55 -2.47 -5.14
C SER A 124 -21.52 -2.74 -6.24
N GLU A 125 -20.84 -1.71 -6.75
CA GLU A 125 -19.72 -1.87 -7.68
C GLU A 125 -18.54 -2.57 -7.00
N ALA A 126 -18.19 -2.15 -5.78
CA ALA A 126 -17.15 -2.81 -4.99
C ALA A 126 -17.46 -4.30 -4.79
N ARG A 127 -18.70 -4.63 -4.43
CA ARG A 127 -19.12 -6.04 -4.26
C ARG A 127 -19.06 -6.82 -5.57
N ALA A 128 -19.50 -6.23 -6.69
CA ALA A 128 -19.44 -6.86 -8.00
C ALA A 128 -18.00 -7.16 -8.45
N VAL A 129 -17.04 -6.28 -8.14
CA VAL A 129 -15.62 -6.56 -8.33
C VAL A 129 -15.21 -7.76 -7.48
N LEU A 130 -15.46 -7.75 -6.17
CA LEU A 130 -15.01 -8.82 -5.28
C LEU A 130 -15.60 -10.20 -5.62
N GLU A 131 -16.83 -10.24 -6.16
CA GLU A 131 -17.52 -11.46 -6.62
C GLU A 131 -17.10 -11.94 -8.03
N SER A 132 -16.19 -11.22 -8.70
CA SER A 132 -15.67 -11.55 -10.03
C SER A 132 -14.12 -11.61 -10.04
N ASP A 133 -13.53 -11.67 -11.23
CA ASP A 133 -12.09 -11.63 -11.49
C ASP A 133 -11.63 -10.25 -12.05
N ALA A 134 -12.51 -9.25 -12.07
CA ALA A 134 -12.20 -7.90 -12.57
C ALA A 134 -10.99 -7.29 -11.85
N TYR A 135 -10.07 -6.65 -12.58
CA TYR A 135 -8.84 -6.05 -12.05
C TYR A 135 -7.74 -7.03 -11.60
N GLU A 136 -7.94 -8.35 -11.66
CA GLU A 136 -6.87 -9.31 -11.29
C GLU A 136 -5.65 -9.20 -12.20
N ALA A 137 -5.88 -9.00 -13.51
CA ALA A 137 -4.80 -8.86 -14.49
C ALA A 137 -4.00 -7.58 -14.28
N GLU A 138 -4.68 -6.49 -13.93
CA GLU A 138 -4.12 -5.18 -13.65
C GLU A 138 -3.23 -5.22 -12.39
N VAL A 139 -3.70 -5.87 -11.32
CA VAL A 139 -2.91 -6.08 -10.09
C VAL A 139 -1.65 -6.90 -10.39
N ALA A 140 -1.77 -7.96 -11.19
CA ALA A 140 -0.63 -8.76 -11.60
C ALA A 140 0.37 -7.95 -12.44
N ALA A 141 -0.12 -7.19 -13.41
CA ALA A 141 0.69 -6.36 -14.30
C ALA A 141 1.47 -5.28 -13.53
N ASP A 142 0.84 -4.60 -12.55
CA ASP A 142 1.51 -3.64 -11.68
C ASP A 142 2.65 -4.30 -10.88
N GLY A 143 2.38 -5.48 -10.30
CA GLY A 143 3.39 -6.22 -9.55
C GLY A 143 4.56 -6.70 -10.42
N GLU A 144 4.30 -7.13 -11.65
CA GLU A 144 5.32 -7.50 -12.62
C GLU A 144 6.16 -6.28 -13.05
N GLN A 145 5.50 -5.16 -13.35
CA GLN A 145 6.15 -3.91 -13.72
C GLN A 145 7.06 -3.42 -12.59
N ALA A 146 6.57 -3.40 -11.34
CA ALA A 146 7.35 -2.98 -10.18
C ALA A 146 8.62 -3.85 -10.01
N ARG A 147 8.50 -5.18 -10.13
CA ARG A 147 9.65 -6.09 -10.06
C ARG A 147 10.63 -5.87 -11.21
N ALA A 148 10.14 -5.64 -12.42
CA ALA A 148 10.98 -5.33 -13.59
C ALA A 148 11.77 -4.01 -13.39
N LEU A 149 11.21 -3.08 -12.62
CA LEU A 149 11.85 -1.82 -12.21
C LEU A 149 12.76 -1.97 -10.97
N GLY A 150 12.90 -3.17 -10.43
CA GLY A 150 13.81 -3.48 -9.31
C GLY A 150 13.16 -3.45 -7.93
N ALA A 151 11.84 -3.32 -7.83
CA ALA A 151 11.15 -3.41 -6.54
C ALA A 151 11.31 -4.82 -5.94
N SER A 152 11.92 -4.89 -4.77
CA SER A 152 12.00 -6.09 -3.92
C SER A 152 11.23 -5.93 -2.60
N GLY A 153 10.62 -4.77 -2.40
CA GLY A 153 9.82 -4.40 -1.24
C GLY A 153 9.16 -3.03 -1.48
N VAL A 154 8.22 -2.68 -0.61
CA VAL A 154 7.48 -1.41 -0.64
C VAL A 154 7.69 -0.61 0.65
N PRO A 155 7.54 0.73 0.60
CA PRO A 155 7.15 1.54 -0.56
C PRO A 155 8.27 1.64 -1.61
N PHE A 156 7.89 1.74 -2.89
CA PHE A 156 8.79 1.92 -4.03
C PHE A 156 8.18 2.96 -4.95
N PHE A 157 8.91 4.03 -5.23
CA PHE A 157 8.44 5.14 -6.03
C PHE A 157 9.17 5.15 -7.36
N VAL A 158 8.42 5.36 -8.44
CA VAL A 158 8.95 5.54 -9.79
C VAL A 158 8.58 6.94 -10.23
N ILE A 159 9.59 7.78 -10.43
CA ILE A 159 9.40 9.18 -10.82
C ILE A 159 9.82 9.32 -12.28
N ASP A 160 8.91 9.86 -13.10
CA ASP A 160 9.06 10.08 -14.54
C ASP A 160 9.52 8.82 -15.31
N ARG A 161 9.03 7.64 -14.87
CA ARG A 161 9.38 6.31 -15.40
C ARG A 161 10.89 6.01 -15.46
N ARG A 162 11.72 6.80 -14.78
CA ARG A 162 13.19 6.80 -14.93
C ARG A 162 13.93 6.68 -13.60
N TYR A 163 13.38 7.27 -12.54
CA TYR A 163 14.02 7.31 -11.22
C TYR A 163 13.27 6.41 -10.24
N GLY A 164 13.93 5.33 -9.80
CA GLY A 164 13.42 4.46 -8.75
C GLY A 164 13.93 4.90 -7.38
N VAL A 165 13.03 5.06 -6.41
CA VAL A 165 13.34 5.37 -5.01
C VAL A 165 12.74 4.28 -4.14
N ALA A 166 13.59 3.48 -3.49
CA ALA A 166 13.18 2.36 -2.65
C ALA A 166 13.12 2.75 -1.17
N GLY A 167 12.04 2.33 -0.50
CA GLY A 167 11.81 2.54 0.92
C GLY A 167 11.17 3.89 1.25
N ALA A 168 10.76 4.03 2.51
CA ALA A 168 10.27 5.29 3.06
C ALA A 168 11.45 6.25 3.28
N GLN A 169 11.87 6.91 2.21
CA GLN A 169 12.94 7.91 2.25
C GLN A 169 12.46 9.23 2.85
N SER A 170 13.39 10.07 3.30
CA SER A 170 13.04 11.36 3.90
C SER A 170 12.48 12.34 2.85
N PRO A 171 11.68 13.34 3.26
CA PRO A 171 11.18 14.37 2.35
C PRO A 171 12.29 15.09 1.57
N GLU A 172 13.47 15.26 2.17
CA GLU A 172 14.63 15.88 1.52
C GLU A 172 15.16 15.03 0.36
N VAL A 173 15.13 13.71 0.48
CA VAL A 173 15.50 12.80 -0.62
C VAL A 173 14.52 12.96 -1.77
N PHE A 174 13.21 12.97 -1.49
CA PHE A 174 12.20 13.20 -2.52
C PHE A 174 12.34 14.58 -3.18
N ALA A 175 12.58 15.64 -2.40
CA ALA A 175 12.81 16.99 -2.94
C ALA A 175 14.04 17.04 -3.87
N GLN A 176 15.13 16.35 -3.51
CA GLN A 176 16.32 16.26 -4.36
C GLN A 176 16.04 15.52 -5.67
N VAL A 177 15.30 14.41 -5.62
CA VAL A 177 14.95 13.63 -6.82
C VAL A 177 14.00 14.42 -7.72
N LEU A 178 12.96 15.05 -7.16
CA LEU A 178 12.03 15.89 -7.93
C LEU A 178 12.76 17.07 -8.58
N LYS A 179 13.66 17.74 -7.85
CA LYS A 179 14.50 18.80 -8.43
C LYS A 179 15.34 18.27 -9.59
N ARG A 180 15.95 17.09 -9.42
CA ARG A 180 16.79 16.48 -10.47
C ARG A 180 15.97 16.16 -11.73
N VAL A 181 14.76 15.64 -11.57
CA VAL A 181 13.84 15.35 -12.67
C VAL A 181 13.48 16.62 -13.42
N SER A 182 13.12 17.70 -12.72
CA SER A 182 12.81 18.99 -13.34
C SER A 182 13.99 19.60 -14.07
N ASP A 183 15.19 19.53 -13.49
CA ASP A 183 16.43 20.04 -14.12
C ASP A 183 16.76 19.26 -15.42
N ASP A 184 16.57 17.93 -15.40
CA ASP A 184 16.78 17.06 -16.57
C ASP A 184 15.73 17.33 -17.67
N ALA A 185 14.46 17.53 -17.30
CA ALA A 185 13.37 17.81 -18.24
C ALA A 185 13.52 19.18 -18.92
N ALA A 186 14.09 20.18 -18.23
CA ALA A 186 14.37 21.49 -18.80
C ALA A 186 15.60 21.51 -19.74
N ALA A 187 16.43 20.47 -19.70
CA ALA A 187 17.66 20.35 -20.48
C ALA A 187 17.52 19.51 -21.77
N GLY A 188 16.39 18.84 -21.98
CA GLY A 188 16.05 18.04 -23.17
C GLY A 188 15.12 18.77 -24.12
#